data_AF-A0A0S3G4W2-F1
#
_entry.id   AF-A0A0S3G4W2-F1
#
_cell.length_a   1.000
_cell.length_b   1.000
_cell.length_c   1.000
_cell.angle_alpha   90.00
_cell.angle_beta   90.00
_cell.angle_gamma   90.00
#
_symmetry.space_group_name_H-M   'P 1'
#
loop_
_entity.id
_entity.type
_entity.pdbx_description
1 polymer ?
#
loop_
_entity_poly.entity_id
_entity_poly.type
_entity_poly.pdbx_seq_one_letter_code
_entity_poly.pdbx_strand_id
1 'polypeptide(L)'
;VVNALSEVLEIEVHREGHVYQQTYRRGVPQEDLQMVGDTEVTGTKIHFKPDADIFTEVTVFDYEILATRLREIAFLNKGLRISLKDEREDGKEVEYHYEGGIASFVEYLNRQKEALHGEPIFIEADRDGTKIEIAVQYNDSYTSNIYSFANNINTHEGGTHESGFKTGLTRVINDYARRNNLFKESDPNLVGDDVREGLTAIISVKIPDPQFEGQTKTKLGNSEVRTVTDSLFSEHFSRFLAENPDTARKIVEKGLMASRARDAAKKARELTRRKSALEVSSLPGKLADCSSKDASISEIYIVEGDSAGGSAKQGRDRHFQAILPLRGKIINVEKARLDKILGNNEIRTIITALGTGIGE
;
A
#
# COMPACT_ATOMS: atom_id res chain seq x y z
N VAL A 1 -8.64 -7.88 24.94
CA VAL A 1 -8.86 -6.46 24.60
C VAL A 1 -10.32 -6.21 24.24
N VAL A 2 -10.87 -6.79 23.16
CA VAL A 2 -12.27 -6.54 22.72
C VAL A 2 -13.30 -6.62 23.87
N ASN A 3 -13.28 -7.69 24.67
CA ASN A 3 -14.19 -7.84 25.82
C ASN A 3 -14.10 -6.68 26.83
N ALA A 4 -12.90 -6.22 27.14
CA ALA A 4 -12.69 -5.13 28.09
C ALA A 4 -13.14 -3.77 27.55
N LEU A 5 -13.22 -3.61 26.22
CA LEU A 5 -13.62 -2.36 25.55
C LEU A 5 -15.06 -2.40 25.03
N SER A 6 -15.85 -3.39 25.44
CA SER A 6 -17.25 -3.56 25.03
C SER A 6 -18.18 -3.29 26.20
N GLU A 7 -19.27 -2.57 25.96
CA GLU A 7 -20.35 -2.39 26.94
C GLU A 7 -20.98 -3.75 27.27
N VAL A 8 -21.27 -4.52 26.23
CA VAL A 8 -21.82 -5.88 26.28
C VAL A 8 -21.06 -6.75 25.28
N LEU A 9 -20.74 -7.98 25.67
CA LEU A 9 -20.23 -9.01 24.77
C LEU A 9 -20.93 -10.34 25.08
N GLU A 10 -21.45 -10.99 24.04
CA GLU A 10 -22.12 -12.28 24.09
C GLU A 10 -21.33 -13.28 23.25
N ILE A 11 -21.06 -14.46 23.82
CA ILE A 11 -20.39 -15.56 23.13
C ILE A 11 -21.32 -16.76 23.11
N GLU A 12 -21.42 -17.40 21.95
CA GLU A 12 -22.10 -18.66 21.74
C GLU A 12 -21.12 -19.63 21.07
N VAL A 13 -20.84 -20.77 21.71
CA VAL A 13 -19.88 -21.78 21.26
C VAL A 13 -20.62 -23.09 21.00
N HIS A 14 -20.54 -23.57 19.76
CA HIS A 14 -21.09 -24.85 19.34
C HIS A 14 -19.96 -25.88 19.31
N ARG A 15 -19.95 -26.81 20.26
CA ARG A 15 -18.88 -27.80 20.40
C ARG A 15 -19.40 -29.05 21.10
N GLU A 16 -18.87 -30.21 20.70
CA GLU A 16 -19.17 -31.50 21.34
C GLU A 16 -20.67 -31.83 21.42
N GLY A 17 -21.44 -31.41 20.41
CA GLY A 17 -22.89 -31.67 20.33
C GLY A 17 -23.76 -30.65 21.07
N HIS A 18 -23.16 -29.61 21.68
CA HIS A 18 -23.86 -28.69 22.56
C HIS A 18 -23.58 -27.22 22.24
N VAL A 19 -24.53 -26.36 22.59
CA VAL A 19 -24.44 -24.90 22.51
C VAL A 19 -24.16 -24.36 23.90
N TYR A 20 -23.05 -23.65 24.05
CA TYR A 20 -22.65 -22.98 25.27
C TYR A 20 -22.75 -21.47 25.10
N GLN A 21 -23.34 -20.77 26.05
CA GLN A 21 -23.50 -19.31 26.02
C GLN A 21 -22.92 -18.66 27.28
N GLN A 22 -22.30 -17.48 27.09
CA GLN A 22 -21.89 -16.63 28.20
C GLN A 22 -21.95 -15.15 27.80
N THR A 23 -22.35 -14.31 28.76
CA THR A 23 -22.48 -12.86 28.60
C THR A 23 -21.52 -12.12 29.52
N TYR A 24 -20.92 -11.05 28.98
CA TYR A 24 -20.00 -10.16 29.67
C TYR A 24 -20.53 -8.72 29.60
N ARG A 25 -20.30 -7.94 30.66
CA ARG A 25 -20.49 -6.49 30.66
C ARG A 25 -19.21 -5.79 31.07
N ARG A 26 -18.68 -4.92 30.22
CA ARG A 26 -17.41 -4.20 30.44
C ARG A 26 -16.29 -5.11 30.95
N GLY A 27 -16.15 -6.28 30.29
CA GLY A 27 -15.14 -7.29 30.61
C GLY A 27 -15.49 -8.26 31.76
N VAL A 28 -16.56 -8.02 32.52
CA VAL A 28 -16.93 -8.85 33.68
C VAL A 28 -17.96 -9.91 33.27
N PRO A 29 -17.71 -11.21 33.50
CA PRO A 29 -18.70 -12.25 33.24
C PRO A 29 -19.92 -12.04 34.14
N GLN A 30 -21.12 -12.15 33.55
CA GLN A 30 -22.37 -11.97 34.30
C GLN A 30 -22.84 -13.27 34.95
N GLU A 31 -22.54 -14.39 34.31
CA GLU A 31 -22.92 -15.74 34.73
C GLU A 31 -21.81 -16.72 34.32
N ASP A 32 -21.81 -17.91 34.93
CA ASP A 32 -20.97 -19.01 34.48
C ASP A 32 -21.38 -19.49 33.08
N LEU A 33 -20.49 -20.20 32.37
CA LEU A 33 -20.78 -20.74 31.04
C LEU A 33 -21.94 -21.73 31.12
N GLN A 34 -23.03 -21.47 30.40
CA GLN A 34 -24.24 -22.29 30.43
C GLN A 34 -24.41 -23.09 29.15
N MET A 35 -24.81 -24.34 29.28
CA MET A 35 -25.30 -25.16 28.18
C MET A 35 -26.75 -24.77 27.90
N VAL A 36 -27.02 -24.20 26.73
CA VAL A 36 -28.34 -23.63 26.36
C VAL A 36 -29.09 -24.48 25.33
N GLY A 37 -28.47 -25.52 24.79
CA GLY A 37 -29.11 -26.48 23.89
C GLY A 37 -28.14 -27.47 23.25
N ASP A 38 -28.68 -28.29 22.35
CA ASP A 38 -27.93 -29.25 21.53
C ASP A 38 -27.73 -28.73 20.11
N THR A 39 -26.67 -29.18 19.42
CA THR A 39 -26.34 -28.75 18.06
C THR A 39 -25.55 -29.82 17.30
N GLU A 40 -25.81 -29.92 15.99
CA GLU A 40 -25.10 -30.82 15.07
C GLU A 40 -23.92 -30.12 14.36
N VAL A 41 -23.75 -28.81 14.56
CA VAL A 41 -22.71 -28.00 13.91
C VAL A 41 -21.65 -27.58 14.93
N THR A 42 -20.47 -27.21 14.44
CA THR A 42 -19.40 -26.63 15.27
C THR A 42 -19.09 -25.22 14.82
N GLY A 43 -18.82 -24.32 15.77
CA GLY A 43 -18.50 -22.94 15.46
C GLY A 43 -18.56 -22.04 16.68
N THR A 44 -18.22 -20.77 16.48
CA THR A 44 -18.30 -19.76 17.53
C THR A 44 -18.93 -18.51 16.95
N LYS A 45 -19.93 -17.98 17.64
CA LYS A 45 -20.54 -16.68 17.36
C LYS A 45 -20.15 -15.73 18.48
N ILE A 46 -19.68 -14.55 18.09
CA ILE A 46 -19.33 -13.46 19.01
C ILE A 46 -20.13 -12.24 18.58
N HIS A 47 -20.90 -11.70 19.52
CA HIS A 47 -21.59 -10.44 19.38
C HIS A 47 -21.04 -9.47 20.43
N PHE A 48 -20.75 -8.24 20.04
CA PHE A 48 -20.30 -7.23 20.98
C PHE A 48 -20.79 -5.84 20.58
N LYS A 49 -20.99 -5.00 21.59
CA LYS A 49 -21.29 -3.58 21.43
C LYS A 49 -20.13 -2.76 22.02
N PRO A 50 -19.45 -1.91 21.24
CA PRO A 50 -18.39 -1.04 21.75
C PRO A 50 -18.88 -0.15 22.90
N ASP A 51 -18.03 0.07 23.91
CA ASP A 51 -18.36 0.95 25.03
C ASP A 51 -18.28 2.43 24.63
N ALA A 52 -19.43 3.12 24.64
CA ALA A 52 -19.54 4.53 24.25
C ALA A 52 -18.84 5.50 25.23
N ASP A 53 -18.53 5.06 26.46
CA ASP A 53 -17.74 5.87 27.41
C ASP A 53 -16.24 5.86 27.04
N ILE A 54 -15.80 4.82 26.32
CA ILE A 54 -14.41 4.67 25.87
C ILE A 54 -14.25 5.24 24.45
N PHE A 55 -15.15 4.88 23.55
CA PHE A 55 -15.13 5.32 22.16
C PHE A 55 -16.04 6.54 21.97
N THR A 56 -15.50 7.72 22.21
CA THR A 56 -16.27 8.98 22.15
C THR A 56 -16.40 9.55 20.73
N GLU A 57 -15.48 9.23 19.84
CA GLU A 57 -15.44 9.79 18.48
C GLU A 57 -16.13 8.90 17.43
N VAL A 58 -16.02 7.58 17.56
CA VAL A 58 -16.53 6.61 16.58
C VAL A 58 -17.25 5.48 17.29
N THR A 59 -18.58 5.56 17.31
CA THR A 59 -19.47 4.52 17.87
C THR A 59 -20.22 3.71 16.81
N VAL A 60 -20.15 4.15 15.55
CA VAL A 60 -20.83 3.53 14.41
C VAL A 60 -19.81 2.89 13.49
N PHE A 61 -20.00 1.61 13.19
CA PHE A 61 -19.16 0.91 12.23
C PHE A 61 -19.39 1.42 10.80
N ASP A 62 -18.29 1.68 10.10
CA ASP A 62 -18.29 1.99 8.68
C ASP A 62 -18.36 0.68 7.87
N TYR A 63 -19.41 0.54 7.07
CA TYR A 63 -19.64 -0.66 6.26
C TYR A 63 -18.58 -0.85 5.18
N GLU A 64 -18.13 0.23 4.53
CA GLU A 64 -17.22 0.14 3.39
C GLU A 64 -15.80 -0.23 3.85
N ILE A 65 -15.38 0.22 5.03
CA ILE A 65 -14.13 -0.22 5.67
C ILE A 65 -14.18 -1.74 5.95
N LEU A 66 -15.27 -2.23 6.55
CA LEU A 66 -15.46 -3.65 6.85
C LEU A 66 -15.54 -4.48 5.56
N ALA A 67 -16.32 -4.03 4.58
CA ALA A 67 -16.49 -4.69 3.29
C ALA A 67 -15.15 -4.82 2.56
N THR A 68 -14.33 -3.77 2.57
CA THR A 68 -12.99 -3.79 1.99
C THR A 68 -12.11 -4.80 2.72
N ARG A 69 -12.06 -4.75 4.05
CA ARG A 69 -11.19 -5.65 4.83
C ARG A 69 -11.58 -7.12 4.71
N LEU A 70 -12.88 -7.43 4.74
CA LEU A 70 -13.37 -8.81 4.61
C LEU A 70 -13.13 -9.36 3.19
N ARG A 71 -13.22 -8.51 2.17
CA ARG A 71 -12.87 -8.90 0.80
C ARG A 71 -11.40 -9.26 0.66
N GLU A 72 -10.49 -8.48 1.25
CA GLU A 72 -9.06 -8.80 1.28
C GLU A 72 -8.80 -10.15 1.96
N ILE A 73 -9.44 -10.41 3.11
CA ILE A 73 -9.32 -11.68 3.82
C ILE A 73 -9.81 -12.84 2.97
N ALA A 74 -10.93 -12.69 2.25
CA ALA A 74 -11.44 -13.71 1.35
C ALA A 74 -10.47 -14.00 0.19
N PHE A 75 -9.80 -12.99 -0.35
CA PHE A 75 -8.74 -13.20 -1.36
C PHE A 75 -7.51 -13.92 -0.80
N LEU A 76 -7.09 -13.60 0.43
CA LEU A 76 -5.91 -14.20 1.07
C LEU A 76 -6.13 -15.67 1.48
N ASN A 77 -7.37 -16.12 1.55
CA ASN A 77 -7.75 -17.46 1.99
C ASN A 77 -8.61 -18.14 0.93
N LYS A 78 -7.97 -18.85 0.00
CA LYS A 78 -8.64 -19.60 -1.09
C LYS A 78 -9.75 -20.49 -0.51
N GLY A 79 -10.96 -20.34 -1.04
CA GLY A 79 -12.13 -21.12 -0.63
C GLY A 79 -12.82 -20.68 0.67
N LEU A 80 -12.33 -19.61 1.34
CA LEU A 80 -13.04 -19.04 2.48
C LEU A 80 -14.24 -18.21 2.01
N ARG A 81 -15.43 -18.59 2.46
CA ARG A 81 -16.66 -17.82 2.26
C ARG A 81 -16.86 -16.86 3.43
N ILE A 82 -17.04 -15.58 3.13
CA ILE A 82 -17.29 -14.54 4.13
C ILE A 82 -18.54 -13.75 3.71
N SER A 83 -19.55 -13.70 4.57
CA SER A 83 -20.73 -12.85 4.42
C SER A 83 -20.63 -11.62 5.32
N LEU A 84 -20.93 -10.45 4.76
CA LEU A 84 -21.13 -9.22 5.53
C LEU A 84 -22.56 -8.72 5.30
N LYS A 85 -23.30 -8.57 6.39
CA LYS A 85 -24.68 -8.09 6.38
C LYS A 85 -24.81 -6.91 7.34
N ASP A 86 -25.35 -5.82 6.83
CA ASP A 86 -25.72 -4.65 7.60
C ASP A 86 -27.23 -4.68 7.86
N GLU A 87 -27.64 -4.66 9.12
CA GLU A 87 -29.05 -4.79 9.52
C GLU A 87 -29.74 -3.45 9.82
N ARG A 88 -29.10 -2.31 9.46
CA ARG A 88 -29.71 -0.97 9.50
C ARG A 88 -30.74 -0.79 8.37
N GLU A 89 -31.59 0.24 8.42
CA GLU A 89 -32.71 0.44 7.46
C GLU A 89 -32.29 0.47 5.98
N ASP A 90 -31.11 1.01 5.64
CA ASP A 90 -30.52 1.00 4.29
C ASP A 90 -29.42 -0.05 4.12
N GLY A 91 -29.52 -1.13 4.91
CA GLY A 91 -28.52 -2.18 5.01
C GLY A 91 -28.20 -2.87 3.68
N LYS A 92 -26.94 -3.23 3.50
CA LYS A 92 -26.45 -4.00 2.37
C LYS A 92 -25.99 -5.37 2.84
N GLU A 93 -26.08 -6.33 1.93
CA GLU A 93 -25.52 -7.66 2.11
C GLU A 93 -24.56 -7.96 0.96
N VAL A 94 -23.40 -8.52 1.29
CA VAL A 94 -22.41 -8.95 0.31
C VAL A 94 -21.76 -10.24 0.77
N GLU A 95 -21.46 -11.09 -0.20
CA GLU A 95 -20.73 -12.32 0.00
C GLU A 95 -19.43 -12.31 -0.79
N TYR A 96 -18.37 -12.80 -0.16
CA TYR A 96 -17.06 -12.96 -0.75
C TYR A 96 -16.65 -14.42 -0.73
N HIS A 97 -16.32 -14.96 -1.91
CA HIS A 97 -15.78 -16.31 -2.08
C HIS A 97 -14.88 -16.32 -3.31
N TYR A 98 -13.59 -16.60 -3.12
CA TYR A 98 -12.59 -16.53 -4.19
C TYR A 98 -11.73 -17.80 -4.21
N GLU A 99 -11.79 -18.53 -5.32
CA GLU A 99 -10.97 -19.74 -5.53
C GLU A 99 -9.58 -19.41 -6.07
N GLY A 100 -9.45 -18.35 -6.89
CA GLY A 100 -8.17 -17.89 -7.45
C GLY A 100 -7.25 -17.17 -6.45
N GLY A 101 -7.73 -16.93 -5.22
CA GLY A 101 -6.96 -16.33 -4.14
C GLY A 101 -6.34 -14.98 -4.48
N ILE A 102 -5.06 -14.80 -4.16
CA ILE A 102 -4.36 -13.53 -4.38
C ILE A 102 -4.16 -13.17 -5.86
N ALA A 103 -4.24 -14.13 -6.80
CA ALA A 103 -4.22 -13.83 -8.23
C ALA A 103 -5.49 -13.04 -8.62
N SER A 104 -6.66 -13.49 -8.17
CA SER A 104 -7.92 -12.73 -8.33
C SER A 104 -7.89 -11.39 -7.62
N PHE A 105 -7.12 -11.26 -6.54
CA PHE A 105 -6.94 -9.96 -5.88
C PHE A 105 -6.17 -8.97 -6.78
N VAL A 106 -5.10 -9.42 -7.45
CA VAL A 106 -4.37 -8.59 -8.41
C VAL A 106 -5.27 -8.17 -9.56
N GLU A 107 -6.07 -9.08 -10.12
CA GLU A 107 -7.04 -8.75 -11.18
C GLU A 107 -8.06 -7.71 -10.71
N TYR A 108 -8.59 -7.90 -9.50
CA TYR A 108 -9.51 -6.94 -8.88
C TYR A 108 -8.86 -5.56 -8.73
N LEU A 109 -7.60 -5.47 -8.30
CA LEU A 109 -6.87 -4.20 -8.17
C LEU A 109 -6.51 -3.56 -9.52
N ASN A 110 -6.38 -4.38 -10.57
CA ASN A 110 -6.12 -3.92 -11.94
C ASN A 110 -7.38 -3.67 -12.77
N ARG A 111 -8.59 -3.91 -12.25
CA ARG A 111 -9.86 -3.82 -13.02
C ARG A 111 -10.14 -2.47 -13.72
N GLN A 112 -9.47 -1.40 -13.30
CA GLN A 112 -9.59 -0.05 -13.88
C GLN A 112 -8.34 0.38 -14.67
N LYS A 113 -7.39 -0.54 -14.89
CA LYS A 113 -6.10 -0.31 -15.55
C LYS A 113 -5.98 -1.24 -16.75
N GLU A 114 -5.12 -0.90 -17.71
CA GLU A 114 -4.86 -1.78 -18.86
C GLU A 114 -3.69 -2.72 -18.54
N ALA A 115 -3.97 -4.02 -18.40
CA ALA A 115 -2.95 -5.02 -18.10
C ALA A 115 -2.01 -5.25 -19.31
N LEU A 116 -0.69 -5.29 -19.08
CA LEU A 116 0.31 -5.49 -20.14
C LEU A 116 0.31 -6.92 -20.71
N HIS A 117 -0.05 -7.87 -19.86
CA HIS A 117 -0.14 -9.29 -20.18
C HIS A 117 -1.42 -9.86 -19.59
N GLY A 118 -1.81 -11.05 -20.05
CA GLY A 118 -3.08 -11.71 -19.72
C GLY A 118 -3.23 -11.98 -18.23
N GLU A 119 -3.02 -13.23 -17.81
CA GLU A 119 -3.22 -13.61 -16.40
C GLU A 119 -2.10 -13.05 -15.48
N PRO A 120 -2.41 -12.78 -14.20
CA PRO A 120 -1.39 -12.51 -13.20
C PRO A 120 -0.42 -13.69 -13.06
N ILE A 121 0.86 -13.37 -12.87
CA ILE A 121 1.89 -14.36 -12.59
C ILE A 121 1.74 -14.75 -11.13
N PHE A 122 1.36 -16.00 -10.89
CA PHE A 122 1.17 -16.54 -9.54
C PHE A 122 2.28 -17.52 -9.17
N ILE A 123 2.84 -17.35 -7.98
CA ILE A 123 3.91 -18.18 -7.42
C ILE A 123 3.46 -18.62 -6.03
N GLU A 124 3.47 -19.93 -5.80
CA GLU A 124 3.26 -20.54 -4.49
C GLU A 124 4.42 -21.49 -4.22
N ALA A 125 5.06 -21.32 -3.06
CA ALA A 125 6.22 -22.12 -2.68
C ALA A 125 6.36 -22.19 -1.16
N ASP A 126 7.01 -23.24 -0.66
CA ASP A 126 7.30 -23.47 0.76
C ASP A 126 8.78 -23.80 0.91
N ARG A 127 9.43 -23.19 1.90
CA ARG A 127 10.77 -23.57 2.34
C ARG A 127 10.87 -23.38 3.85
N ASP A 128 11.31 -24.42 4.55
CA ASP A 128 11.59 -24.40 5.99
C ASP A 128 10.40 -23.87 6.84
N GLY A 129 9.16 -24.21 6.43
CA GLY A 129 7.94 -23.76 7.11
C GLY A 129 7.52 -22.32 6.79
N THR A 130 8.29 -21.60 5.97
CA THR A 130 7.90 -20.33 5.39
C THR A 130 7.22 -20.56 4.05
N LYS A 131 5.90 -20.40 4.02
CA LYS A 131 5.11 -20.43 2.79
C LYS A 131 5.02 -19.04 2.21
N ILE A 132 5.27 -18.92 0.91
CA ILE A 132 5.05 -17.68 0.16
C ILE A 132 3.98 -17.90 -0.91
N GLU A 133 3.11 -16.93 -1.06
CA GLU A 133 2.18 -16.79 -2.16
C GLU A 133 2.39 -15.38 -2.72
N ILE A 134 2.81 -15.28 -3.98
CA ILE A 134 3.07 -14.00 -4.65
C ILE A 134 2.31 -13.96 -5.96
N ALA A 135 1.51 -12.92 -6.16
CA ALA A 135 0.84 -12.63 -7.43
C ALA A 135 1.31 -11.29 -7.97
N VAL A 136 1.70 -11.22 -9.24
CA VAL A 136 2.15 -9.99 -9.89
C VAL A 136 1.53 -9.81 -11.27
N GLN A 137 1.16 -8.57 -11.60
CA GLN A 137 0.73 -8.21 -12.94
C GLN A 137 1.09 -6.76 -13.24
N TYR A 138 1.71 -6.54 -14.41
CA TYR A 138 2.03 -5.21 -14.89
C TYR A 138 0.84 -4.59 -15.62
N ASN A 139 0.70 -3.27 -15.47
CA ASN A 139 -0.30 -2.45 -16.15
C ASN A 139 0.33 -1.17 -16.73
N ASP A 140 -0.47 -0.44 -17.49
CA ASP A 140 -0.06 0.75 -18.25
C ASP A 140 0.27 1.97 -17.37
N SER A 141 -0.04 1.94 -16.07
CA SER A 141 0.20 3.03 -15.14
C SER A 141 1.68 3.30 -14.88
N TYR A 142 1.97 4.42 -14.21
CA TYR A 142 3.32 4.81 -13.78
C TYR A 142 3.57 4.54 -12.30
N THR A 143 2.56 4.02 -11.58
CA THR A 143 2.63 3.80 -10.14
C THR A 143 2.75 2.32 -9.83
N SER A 144 3.64 1.99 -8.89
CA SER A 144 3.73 0.66 -8.33
C SER A 144 2.74 0.51 -7.17
N ASN A 145 1.95 -0.55 -7.16
CA ASN A 145 1.04 -0.90 -6.08
C ASN A 145 1.47 -2.26 -5.51
N ILE A 146 2.22 -2.23 -4.41
CA ILE A 146 2.70 -3.44 -3.74
C ILE A 146 1.99 -3.53 -2.40
N TYR A 147 1.29 -4.63 -2.17
CA TYR A 147 0.64 -4.93 -0.91
C TYR A 147 1.27 -6.18 -0.33
N SER A 148 1.74 -6.09 0.91
CA SER A 148 2.42 -7.20 1.57
C SER A 148 1.65 -7.63 2.82
N PHE A 149 1.67 -8.93 3.08
CA PHE A 149 0.93 -9.57 4.16
C PHE A 149 1.80 -10.63 4.83
N ALA A 150 1.72 -10.70 6.16
CA ALA A 150 2.29 -11.77 6.95
C ALA A 150 1.20 -12.38 7.83
N ASN A 151 0.90 -13.67 7.68
CA ASN A 151 -0.18 -14.37 8.38
C ASN A 151 -1.52 -13.62 8.31
N ASN A 152 -1.92 -13.18 7.10
CA ASN A 152 -3.13 -12.39 6.80
C ASN A 152 -3.17 -10.95 7.39
N ILE A 153 -2.10 -10.50 8.04
CA ILE A 153 -1.95 -9.14 8.55
C ILE A 153 -1.29 -8.28 7.46
N ASN A 154 -1.91 -7.14 7.14
CA ASN A 154 -1.36 -6.19 6.17
C ASN A 154 -0.15 -5.48 6.76
N THR A 155 1.02 -5.68 6.15
CA THR A 155 2.27 -5.03 6.51
C THR A 155 2.50 -3.79 5.66
N HIS A 156 1.72 -2.75 5.88
CA HIS A 156 1.73 -1.55 5.03
C HIS A 156 3.03 -0.70 5.13
N GLU A 157 3.83 -0.90 6.18
CA GLU A 157 5.19 -0.35 6.28
C GLU A 157 6.25 -1.30 5.66
N GLY A 158 5.80 -2.39 5.03
CA GLY A 158 6.60 -3.38 4.35
C GLY A 158 7.23 -4.41 5.29
N GLY A 159 8.50 -4.73 5.07
CA GLY A 159 9.22 -5.69 5.90
C GLY A 159 10.21 -6.53 5.12
N THR A 160 10.73 -7.55 5.78
CA THR A 160 11.78 -8.43 5.24
C THR A 160 11.33 -9.22 4.02
N HIS A 161 10.11 -9.77 4.03
CA HIS A 161 9.47 -10.43 2.88
C HIS A 161 9.35 -9.52 1.66
N GLU A 162 8.86 -8.29 1.85
CA GLU A 162 8.71 -7.31 0.76
C GLU A 162 10.07 -6.88 0.20
N SER A 163 11.07 -6.67 1.07
CA SER A 163 12.45 -6.37 0.66
C SER A 163 13.06 -7.50 -0.17
N GLY A 164 12.82 -8.76 0.23
CA GLY A 164 13.26 -9.96 -0.50
C GLY A 164 12.66 -10.01 -1.89
N PHE A 165 11.33 -9.81 -1.99
CA PHE A 165 10.64 -9.70 -3.28
C PHE A 165 11.21 -8.59 -4.17
N LYS A 166 11.35 -7.36 -3.65
CA LYS A 166 11.86 -6.21 -4.42
C LYS A 166 13.27 -6.45 -4.95
N THR A 167 14.13 -7.08 -4.13
CA THR A 167 15.50 -7.45 -4.50
C THR A 167 15.49 -8.50 -5.61
N GLY A 168 14.74 -9.59 -5.41
CA GLY A 168 14.62 -10.68 -6.38
C GLY A 168 14.04 -10.23 -7.72
N LEU A 169 13.01 -9.38 -7.70
CA LEU A 169 12.39 -8.81 -8.90
C LEU A 169 13.41 -8.02 -9.74
N THR A 170 14.14 -7.11 -9.10
CA THR A 170 15.12 -6.27 -9.79
C THR A 170 16.23 -7.11 -10.41
N ARG A 171 16.73 -8.10 -9.66
CA ARG A 171 17.80 -8.99 -10.13
C ARG A 171 17.34 -9.85 -11.31
N VAL A 172 16.20 -10.52 -11.20
CA VAL A 172 15.72 -11.45 -12.24
C VAL A 172 15.40 -10.74 -13.55
N ILE A 173 14.78 -9.55 -13.49
CA ILE A 173 14.48 -8.78 -14.71
C ILE A 173 15.76 -8.36 -15.42
N ASN A 174 16.76 -7.86 -14.68
CA ASN A 174 18.05 -7.49 -15.26
C ASN A 174 18.80 -8.71 -15.83
N ASP A 175 18.83 -9.82 -15.11
CA ASP A 175 19.47 -11.06 -15.56
C ASP A 175 18.82 -11.58 -16.86
N TYR A 176 17.48 -11.58 -16.92
CA TYR A 176 16.74 -11.98 -18.12
C TYR A 176 17.04 -11.04 -19.31
N ALA A 177 17.01 -9.73 -19.07
CA ALA A 177 17.28 -8.73 -20.11
C ALA A 177 18.70 -8.83 -20.68
N ARG A 178 19.71 -9.08 -19.84
CA ARG A 178 21.09 -9.30 -20.27
C ARG A 178 21.24 -10.58 -21.09
N ARG A 179 20.72 -11.72 -20.57
CA ARG A 179 20.84 -13.03 -21.25
C ARG A 179 20.18 -13.05 -22.63
N ASN A 180 19.10 -12.28 -22.80
CA ASN A 180 18.35 -12.21 -24.06
C ASN A 180 18.75 -11.02 -24.93
N ASN A 181 19.85 -10.31 -24.62
CA ASN A 181 20.33 -9.14 -25.37
C ASN A 181 19.27 -8.03 -25.56
N LEU A 182 18.37 -7.88 -24.59
CA LEU A 182 17.40 -6.78 -24.55
C LEU A 182 18.04 -5.48 -24.05
N PHE A 183 19.20 -5.58 -23.41
CA PHE A 183 20.13 -4.48 -23.16
C PHE A 183 21.30 -4.52 -24.14
N LYS A 184 21.82 -3.34 -24.49
CA LYS A 184 23.20 -3.28 -24.99
C LYS A 184 24.14 -3.49 -23.81
N GLU A 185 25.32 -4.07 -24.03
CA GLU A 185 26.31 -4.23 -22.96
C GLU A 185 26.63 -2.91 -22.23
N SER A 186 26.67 -1.80 -22.98
CA SER A 186 26.93 -0.46 -22.44
C SER A 186 25.78 0.16 -21.64
N ASP A 187 24.56 -0.34 -21.80
CA ASP A 187 23.41 0.27 -21.13
C ASP A 187 23.47 -0.05 -19.62
N PRO A 188 23.15 0.91 -18.73
CA PRO A 188 23.08 0.63 -17.30
C PRO A 188 21.94 -0.35 -16.99
N ASN A 189 22.07 -1.09 -15.89
CA ASN A 189 20.98 -1.91 -15.38
C ASN A 189 19.80 -1.05 -14.92
N LEU A 190 18.59 -1.62 -15.02
CA LEU A 190 17.38 -1.02 -14.47
C LEU A 190 17.47 -0.99 -12.94
N VAL A 191 17.10 0.14 -12.34
CA VAL A 191 17.01 0.23 -10.87
C VAL A 191 15.65 -0.26 -10.38
N GLY A 192 15.51 -0.41 -9.07
CA GLY A 192 14.30 -0.92 -8.43
C GLY A 192 13.02 -0.19 -8.84
N ASP A 193 13.06 1.14 -8.95
CA ASP A 193 11.89 1.91 -9.36
C ASP A 193 11.51 1.68 -10.82
N ASP A 194 12.50 1.53 -11.70
CA ASP A 194 12.27 1.28 -13.12
C ASP A 194 11.53 -0.05 -13.31
N VAL A 195 11.94 -1.10 -12.58
CA VAL A 195 11.31 -2.43 -12.70
C VAL A 195 9.94 -2.52 -12.02
N ARG A 196 9.60 -1.60 -11.12
CA ARG A 196 8.30 -1.58 -10.41
C ARG A 196 7.27 -0.67 -11.07
N GLU A 197 7.65 0.15 -12.06
CA GLU A 197 6.71 1.05 -12.73
C GLU A 197 5.53 0.28 -13.35
N GLY A 198 4.31 0.62 -12.95
CA GLY A 198 3.09 -0.06 -13.41
C GLY A 198 2.88 -1.46 -12.83
N LEU A 199 3.66 -1.87 -11.83
CA LEU A 199 3.49 -3.17 -11.17
C LEU A 199 2.34 -3.14 -10.17
N THR A 200 1.45 -4.13 -10.21
CA THR A 200 0.59 -4.48 -9.07
C THR A 200 1.00 -5.83 -8.52
N ALA A 201 1.28 -5.91 -7.23
CA ALA A 201 1.77 -7.11 -6.58
C ALA A 201 1.09 -7.34 -5.23
N ILE A 202 0.71 -8.60 -4.97
CA ILE A 202 0.34 -9.10 -3.64
C ILE A 202 1.42 -10.07 -3.19
N ILE A 203 2.00 -9.83 -2.01
CA ILE A 203 3.03 -10.67 -1.39
C ILE A 203 2.47 -11.18 -0.06
N SER A 204 2.10 -12.45 0.01
CA SER A 204 1.59 -13.08 1.22
C SER A 204 2.59 -14.10 1.73
N VAL A 205 3.02 -13.96 2.99
CA VAL A 205 3.86 -14.97 3.66
C VAL A 205 3.11 -15.58 4.84
N LYS A 206 3.24 -16.89 5.01
CA LYS A 206 2.75 -17.61 6.18
C LYS A 206 3.94 -18.23 6.90
N ILE A 207 4.17 -17.81 8.14
CA ILE A 207 5.33 -18.21 8.95
C ILE A 207 4.89 -18.62 10.36
N PRO A 208 5.56 -19.58 11.02
CA PRO A 208 5.19 -20.05 12.35
C PRO A 208 5.32 -18.96 13.43
N ASP A 209 6.47 -18.27 13.48
CA ASP A 209 6.82 -17.31 14.52
C ASP A 209 7.08 -15.91 13.94
N PRO A 210 6.01 -15.15 13.59
CA PRO A 210 6.17 -13.82 13.04
C PRO A 210 6.62 -12.81 14.10
N GLN A 211 7.69 -12.08 13.78
CA GLN A 211 8.21 -10.97 14.55
C GLN A 211 7.90 -9.67 13.81
N PHE A 212 7.17 -8.77 14.45
CA PHE A 212 6.84 -7.46 13.88
C PHE A 212 7.56 -6.33 14.62
N GLU A 213 7.89 -5.26 13.90
CA GLU A 213 8.31 -4.01 14.50
C GLU A 213 7.08 -3.31 15.12
N GLY A 214 7.08 -3.13 16.45
CA GLY A 214 6.00 -2.49 17.18
C GLY A 214 4.72 -3.32 17.34
N GLN A 215 3.76 -2.77 18.09
CA GLN A 215 2.52 -3.46 18.46
C GLN A 215 1.49 -3.50 17.32
N THR A 216 1.52 -2.52 16.42
CA THR A 216 0.58 -2.36 15.31
C THR A 216 0.80 -3.39 14.19
N LYS A 217 1.86 -4.21 14.28
CA LYS A 217 2.17 -5.31 13.35
C LYS A 217 2.25 -4.86 11.88
N THR A 218 2.82 -3.67 11.67
CA THR A 218 2.83 -2.97 10.38
C THR A 218 4.03 -3.33 9.51
N LYS A 219 5.10 -3.86 10.11
CA LYS A 219 6.33 -4.21 9.43
C LYS A 219 6.89 -5.53 9.93
N LEU A 220 7.19 -6.45 9.01
CA LEU A 220 7.78 -7.75 9.35
C LEU A 220 9.30 -7.64 9.55
N GLY A 221 9.80 -8.19 10.67
CA GLY A 221 11.20 -8.11 11.10
C GLY A 221 12.01 -9.41 10.96
N ASN A 222 11.40 -10.56 10.62
CA ASN A 222 12.09 -11.84 10.46
C ASN A 222 13.14 -11.79 9.34
N SER A 223 14.43 -11.71 9.70
CA SER A 223 15.54 -11.51 8.74
C SER A 223 15.67 -12.63 7.71
N GLU A 224 15.41 -13.87 8.13
CA GLU A 224 15.44 -15.10 7.33
C GLU A 224 14.39 -15.09 6.21
N VAL A 225 13.23 -14.48 6.47
CA VAL A 225 12.13 -14.40 5.50
C VAL A 225 12.54 -13.59 4.27
N ARG A 226 13.42 -12.59 4.41
CA ARG A 226 13.97 -11.86 3.24
C ARG A 226 14.65 -12.80 2.26
N THR A 227 15.54 -13.66 2.77
CA THR A 227 16.35 -14.58 1.94
C THR A 227 15.49 -15.67 1.34
N VAL A 228 14.54 -16.22 2.11
CA VAL A 228 13.60 -17.23 1.63
C VAL A 228 12.72 -16.66 0.52
N THR A 229 12.14 -15.47 0.73
CA THR A 229 11.28 -14.82 -0.28
C THR A 229 12.05 -14.48 -1.54
N ASP A 230 13.24 -13.87 -1.46
CA ASP A 230 14.10 -13.59 -2.63
C ASP A 230 14.40 -14.88 -3.40
N SER A 231 14.89 -15.91 -2.71
CA SER A 231 15.29 -17.16 -3.37
C SER A 231 14.13 -17.86 -4.06
N LEU A 232 13.01 -18.08 -3.37
CA LEU A 232 11.85 -18.78 -3.94
C LEU A 232 11.20 -17.95 -5.05
N PHE A 233 11.01 -16.65 -4.83
CA PHE A 233 10.47 -15.78 -5.86
C PHE A 233 11.35 -15.76 -7.10
N SER A 234 12.66 -15.55 -6.94
CA SER A 234 13.56 -15.45 -8.08
C SER A 234 13.68 -16.73 -8.88
N GLU A 235 13.69 -17.89 -8.23
CA GLU A 235 13.69 -19.20 -8.90
C GLU A 235 12.45 -19.35 -9.79
N HIS A 236 11.26 -19.17 -9.20
CA HIS A 236 10.00 -19.36 -9.91
C HIS A 236 9.76 -18.29 -10.97
N PHE A 237 10.07 -17.04 -10.68
CA PHE A 237 9.90 -15.93 -11.61
C PHE A 237 10.88 -16.05 -12.80
N SER A 238 12.13 -16.45 -12.56
CA SER A 238 13.10 -16.69 -13.66
C SER A 238 12.60 -17.78 -14.61
N ARG A 239 12.09 -18.89 -14.05
CA ARG A 239 11.48 -19.96 -14.83
C ARG A 239 10.28 -19.46 -15.64
N PHE A 240 9.38 -18.72 -15.01
CA PHE A 240 8.21 -18.14 -15.69
C PHE A 240 8.62 -17.26 -16.88
N LEU A 241 9.60 -16.36 -16.71
CA LEU A 241 10.06 -15.50 -17.80
C LEU A 241 10.70 -16.29 -18.94
N ALA A 242 11.41 -17.38 -18.65
CA ALA A 242 11.99 -18.26 -19.67
C ALA A 242 10.91 -19.03 -20.45
N GLU A 243 9.85 -19.46 -19.77
CA GLU A 243 8.71 -20.16 -20.37
C GLU A 243 7.76 -19.22 -21.12
N ASN A 244 7.74 -17.92 -20.78
CA ASN A 244 6.85 -16.92 -21.35
C ASN A 244 7.60 -15.70 -21.95
N PRO A 245 8.37 -15.88 -23.05
CA PRO A 245 9.24 -14.83 -23.58
C PRO A 245 8.52 -13.55 -24.00
N ASP A 246 7.28 -13.64 -24.49
CA ASP A 246 6.51 -12.48 -24.93
C ASP A 246 6.09 -11.59 -23.76
N THR A 247 5.61 -12.20 -22.67
CA THR A 247 5.31 -11.49 -21.41
C THR A 247 6.58 -10.90 -20.83
N ALA A 248 7.68 -11.67 -20.81
CA ALA A 248 8.96 -11.21 -20.29
C ALA A 248 9.51 -9.99 -21.05
N ARG A 249 9.41 -9.99 -22.39
CA ARG A 249 9.81 -8.86 -23.23
C ARG A 249 9.02 -7.59 -22.90
N LYS A 250 7.69 -7.70 -22.76
CA LYS A 250 6.84 -6.55 -22.38
C LYS A 250 7.22 -5.96 -21.02
N ILE A 251 7.51 -6.82 -20.03
CA ILE A 251 7.94 -6.39 -18.69
C ILE A 251 9.27 -5.62 -18.76
N VAL A 252 10.27 -6.16 -19.48
CA VAL A 252 11.57 -5.50 -19.65
C VAL A 252 11.43 -4.17 -20.41
N GLU A 253 10.62 -4.13 -21.46
CA GLU A 253 10.35 -2.92 -22.25
C GLU A 253 9.70 -1.82 -21.40
N LYS A 254 8.74 -2.18 -20.53
CA LYS A 254 8.13 -1.24 -19.57
C LYS A 254 9.19 -0.62 -18.66
N GLY A 255 10.08 -1.44 -18.09
CA GLY A 255 11.17 -0.94 -17.27
C GLY A 255 12.17 -0.07 -18.03
N LEU A 256 12.47 -0.40 -19.28
CA LEU A 256 13.30 0.43 -20.17
C LEU A 256 12.68 1.80 -20.45
N MET A 257 11.36 1.85 -20.66
CA MET A 257 10.64 3.11 -20.82
C MET A 257 10.71 3.95 -19.53
N ALA A 258 10.52 3.32 -18.37
CA ALA A 258 10.63 3.97 -17.07
C ALA A 258 12.04 4.55 -16.84
N SER A 259 13.09 3.77 -17.11
CA SER A 259 14.48 4.22 -16.99
C SER A 259 14.79 5.41 -17.90
N ARG A 260 14.33 5.39 -19.16
CA ARG A 260 14.50 6.52 -20.08
C ARG A 260 13.76 7.77 -19.60
N ALA A 261 12.56 7.61 -19.05
CA ALA A 261 11.80 8.72 -18.48
C ALA A 261 12.49 9.30 -17.24
N ARG A 262 13.02 8.45 -16.35
CA ARG A 262 13.81 8.84 -15.18
C ARG A 262 15.06 9.63 -15.57
N ASP A 263 15.82 9.15 -16.55
CA ASP A 263 17.02 9.83 -17.04
C ASP A 263 16.69 11.18 -17.70
N ALA A 264 15.61 11.23 -18.48
CA ALA A 264 15.11 12.48 -19.07
C ALA A 264 14.70 13.48 -17.97
N ALA A 265 13.98 13.02 -16.94
CA ALA A 265 13.61 13.84 -15.79
C ALA A 265 14.83 14.32 -15.00
N LYS A 266 15.84 13.47 -14.80
CA LYS A 266 17.12 13.85 -14.16
C LYS A 266 17.84 14.94 -14.95
N LYS A 267 17.99 14.77 -16.27
CA LYS A 267 18.59 15.78 -17.15
C LYS A 267 17.81 17.10 -17.13
N ALA A 268 16.48 17.03 -17.15
CA ALA A 268 15.63 18.22 -17.04
C ALA A 268 15.85 18.95 -15.70
N ARG A 269 15.87 18.20 -14.58
CA ARG A 269 16.20 18.76 -13.25
C ARG A 269 17.59 19.41 -13.22
N GLU A 270 18.61 18.76 -13.78
CA GLU A 270 19.98 19.30 -13.82
C GLU A 270 20.10 20.56 -14.69
N LEU A 271 19.46 20.60 -15.85
CA LEU A 271 19.36 21.79 -16.70
C LEU A 271 18.68 22.94 -15.97
N THR A 272 17.60 22.67 -15.25
CA THR A 272 16.92 23.67 -14.41
C THR A 272 17.80 24.11 -13.24
N ARG A 273 18.48 23.19 -12.56
CA ARG A 273 19.37 23.50 -11.43
C ARG A 273 20.60 24.32 -11.86
N ARG A 274 21.15 24.08 -13.06
CA ARG A 274 22.24 24.88 -13.64
C ARG A 274 21.78 26.28 -14.04
N LYS A 275 20.56 26.44 -14.57
CA LYS A 275 19.95 27.77 -14.78
C LYS A 275 19.70 28.49 -13.45
N SER A 276 19.21 27.76 -12.44
CA SER A 276 19.02 28.30 -11.09
C SER A 276 20.30 28.51 -10.29
N ALA A 277 21.46 27.97 -10.67
CA ALA A 277 22.72 28.22 -9.95
C ALA A 277 23.14 29.70 -9.98
N LEU A 278 22.69 30.45 -10.99
CA LEU A 278 22.79 31.91 -11.08
C LEU A 278 21.59 32.65 -10.41
N GLU A 279 20.52 31.93 -10.04
CA GLU A 279 19.29 32.44 -9.41
C GLU A 279 19.00 31.79 -8.04
N VAL A 280 20.03 31.25 -7.35
CA VAL A 280 19.86 30.66 -6.02
C VAL A 280 19.62 31.78 -5.02
N SER A 281 18.36 32.11 -4.72
CA SER A 281 17.97 32.51 -3.36
C SER A 281 16.47 32.78 -3.19
N SER A 282 15.65 32.94 -4.23
CA SER A 282 14.25 33.29 -3.98
C SER A 282 13.32 32.73 -5.03
N LEU A 283 12.10 32.35 -4.60
CA LEU A 283 10.91 32.31 -5.44
C LEU A 283 10.43 33.77 -5.55
N PRO A 284 11.03 34.62 -6.40
CA PRO A 284 10.91 36.05 -6.28
C PRO A 284 9.48 36.43 -6.67
N GLY A 285 8.72 36.96 -5.71
CA GLY A 285 7.35 37.40 -5.91
C GLY A 285 6.26 36.33 -5.79
N LYS A 286 6.60 35.04 -5.57
CA LYS A 286 5.59 33.98 -5.39
C LYS A 286 5.49 33.49 -3.94
N LEU A 287 6.61 33.15 -3.28
CA LEU A 287 6.60 32.80 -1.86
C LEU A 287 6.71 34.07 -1.01
N ALA A 288 5.74 34.29 -0.13
CA ALA A 288 5.92 35.22 0.97
C ALA A 288 6.60 34.45 2.11
N ASP A 289 7.90 34.60 2.31
CA ASP A 289 8.66 33.87 3.34
C ASP A 289 8.37 34.41 4.76
N CYS A 290 8.70 33.62 5.79
CA CYS A 290 8.73 34.05 7.19
C CYS A 290 10.12 34.53 7.60
N SER A 291 10.25 35.23 8.75
CA SER A 291 11.56 35.72 9.20
C SER A 291 12.39 34.68 9.96
N SER A 292 11.74 33.69 10.58
CA SER A 292 12.42 32.57 11.22
C SER A 292 13.12 31.67 10.20
N LYS A 293 14.24 31.08 10.61
CA LYS A 293 14.93 30.02 9.88
C LYS A 293 14.92 28.69 10.64
N ASP A 294 14.22 28.63 11.78
CA ASP A 294 14.04 27.41 12.55
C ASP A 294 12.83 26.63 12.02
N ALA A 295 13.12 25.50 11.37
CA ALA A 295 12.11 24.62 10.78
C ALA A 295 11.13 24.02 11.82
N SER A 296 11.48 23.97 13.10
CA SER A 296 10.63 23.39 14.15
C SER A 296 9.42 24.27 14.51
N ILE A 297 9.49 25.57 14.19
CA ILE A 297 8.42 26.54 14.43
C ILE A 297 7.83 27.11 13.15
N SER A 298 8.55 26.99 12.03
CA SER A 298 8.12 27.53 10.74
C SER A 298 6.94 26.75 10.15
N GLU A 299 5.91 27.48 9.72
CA GLU A 299 4.73 26.96 9.05
C GLU A 299 4.66 27.48 7.61
N ILE A 300 4.17 26.66 6.68
CA ILE A 300 3.87 27.08 5.31
C ILE A 300 2.40 26.85 4.97
N TYR A 301 1.72 27.92 4.58
CA TYR A 301 0.32 27.90 4.17
C TYR A 301 0.23 27.93 2.64
N ILE A 302 -0.30 26.87 2.06
CA ILE A 302 -0.54 26.76 0.62
C ILE A 302 -1.98 27.19 0.35
N VAL A 303 -2.16 28.23 -0.47
CA VAL A 303 -3.48 28.86 -0.69
C VAL A 303 -3.84 28.95 -2.17
N GLU A 304 -5.14 28.91 -2.46
CA GLU A 304 -5.65 28.99 -3.83
C GLU A 304 -5.70 30.44 -4.32
N GLY A 305 -4.84 30.76 -5.29
CA GLY A 305 -4.81 32.04 -6.00
C GLY A 305 -4.16 33.18 -5.21
N ASP A 306 -3.87 34.28 -5.92
CA ASP A 306 -3.24 35.46 -5.32
C ASP A 306 -4.20 36.23 -4.40
N SER A 307 -5.51 36.08 -4.57
CA SER A 307 -6.51 36.76 -3.75
C SER A 307 -6.48 36.23 -2.31
N ALA A 308 -6.62 34.91 -2.13
CA ALA A 308 -6.44 34.28 -0.82
C ALA A 308 -5.01 34.47 -0.30
N GLY A 309 -4.01 34.42 -1.20
CA GLY A 309 -2.61 34.75 -0.90
C GLY A 309 -2.43 36.14 -0.30
N GLY A 310 -3.11 37.16 -0.83
CA GLY A 310 -3.06 38.53 -0.33
C GLY A 310 -3.62 38.65 1.08
N SER A 311 -4.81 38.10 1.32
CA SER A 311 -5.45 38.10 2.63
C SER A 311 -4.62 37.33 3.67
N ALA A 312 -4.17 36.12 3.33
CA ALA A 312 -3.33 35.31 4.21
C ALA A 312 -2.00 36.01 4.52
N LYS A 313 -1.38 36.66 3.52
CA LYS A 313 -0.14 37.42 3.71
C LYS A 313 -0.30 38.60 4.67
N GLN A 314 -1.46 39.27 4.66
CA GLN A 314 -1.74 40.39 5.55
C GLN A 314 -2.07 39.95 6.98
N GLY A 315 -2.74 38.81 7.14
CA GLY A 315 -3.18 38.30 8.45
C GLY A 315 -2.18 37.42 9.19
N ARG A 316 -1.09 36.98 8.55
CA ARG A 316 -0.13 36.04 9.14
C ARG A 316 0.75 36.68 10.21
N ASP A 317 1.25 35.85 11.11
CA ASP A 317 2.46 36.17 11.86
C ASP A 317 3.69 35.99 10.96
N ARG A 318 4.27 37.11 10.52
CA ARG A 318 5.46 37.12 9.66
C ARG A 318 6.69 36.45 10.30
N HIS A 319 6.67 36.22 11.61
CA HIS A 319 7.78 35.59 12.31
C HIS A 319 7.96 34.15 11.87
N PHE A 320 6.89 33.35 11.87
CA PHE A 320 6.98 31.91 11.62
C PHE A 320 6.08 31.41 10.49
N GLN A 321 5.18 32.24 9.93
CA GLN A 321 4.24 31.78 8.89
C GLN A 321 4.62 32.27 7.49
N ALA A 322 4.85 31.33 6.57
CA ALA A 322 5.09 31.56 5.15
C ALA A 322 3.81 31.31 4.32
N ILE A 323 3.58 32.07 3.25
CA ILE A 323 2.39 31.92 2.38
C ILE A 323 2.82 31.60 0.95
N LEU A 324 2.29 30.52 0.40
CA LEU A 324 2.52 30.05 -0.96
C LEU A 324 1.20 30.02 -1.76
N PRO A 325 0.87 31.08 -2.53
CA PRO A 325 -0.25 31.07 -3.45
C PRO A 325 0.05 30.17 -4.67
N LEU A 326 -0.90 29.28 -4.98
CA LEU A 326 -0.89 28.44 -6.18
C LEU A 326 -1.94 28.91 -7.18
N ARG A 327 -1.62 28.86 -8.48
CA ARG A 327 -2.53 29.29 -9.54
C ARG A 327 -3.01 28.11 -10.37
N GLY A 328 -4.32 28.06 -10.61
CA GLY A 328 -4.95 27.05 -11.45
C GLY A 328 -5.05 25.68 -10.78
N LYS A 329 -5.57 24.70 -11.53
CA LYS A 329 -5.72 23.33 -11.04
C LYS A 329 -4.38 22.61 -11.07
N ILE A 330 -4.02 21.99 -9.96
CA ILE A 330 -2.87 21.09 -9.89
C ILE A 330 -3.14 19.88 -10.78
N ILE A 331 -2.11 19.43 -11.51
CA ILE A 331 -2.21 18.22 -12.34
C ILE A 331 -2.51 17.00 -11.46
N ASN A 332 -3.35 16.09 -11.93
CA ASN A 332 -3.54 14.80 -11.27
C ASN A 332 -2.23 13.99 -11.40
N VAL A 333 -1.50 13.89 -10.29
CA VAL A 333 -0.20 13.21 -10.21
C VAL A 333 -0.31 11.69 -10.34
N GLU A 334 -1.45 11.09 -9.97
CA GLU A 334 -1.67 9.64 -10.04
C GLU A 334 -1.69 9.11 -11.49
N LYS A 335 -2.06 9.99 -12.44
CA LYS A 335 -2.16 9.66 -13.87
C LYS A 335 -1.04 10.27 -14.73
N ALA A 336 -0.06 10.92 -14.12
CA ALA A 336 0.97 11.65 -14.84
C ALA A 336 2.37 11.04 -14.61
N ARG A 337 3.20 11.05 -15.65
CA ARG A 337 4.62 10.68 -15.57
C ARG A 337 5.40 11.73 -14.79
N LEU A 338 6.50 11.29 -14.16
CA LEU A 338 7.35 12.14 -13.34
C LEU A 338 7.90 13.38 -14.08
N ASP A 339 8.27 13.24 -15.36
CA ASP A 339 8.75 14.35 -16.20
C ASP A 339 7.66 15.41 -16.40
N LYS A 340 6.40 14.99 -16.64
CA LYS A 340 5.25 15.89 -16.75
C LYS A 340 4.91 16.56 -15.43
N ILE A 341 5.00 15.83 -14.31
CA ILE A 341 4.81 16.36 -12.96
C ILE A 341 5.85 17.45 -12.66
N LEU A 342 7.13 17.19 -12.96
CA LEU A 342 8.23 18.15 -12.78
C LEU A 342 8.20 19.31 -13.79
N GLY A 343 7.60 19.10 -14.96
CA GLY A 343 7.33 20.16 -15.93
C GLY A 343 6.34 21.19 -15.40
N ASN A 344 5.49 20.82 -14.43
CA ASN A 344 4.48 21.71 -13.87
C ASN A 344 5.08 22.76 -12.92
N ASN A 345 4.82 24.03 -13.22
CA ASN A 345 5.37 25.17 -12.46
C ASN A 345 4.89 25.19 -11.00
N GLU A 346 3.64 24.81 -10.72
CA GLU A 346 3.06 24.83 -9.36
C GLU A 346 3.68 23.73 -8.50
N ILE A 347 3.79 22.52 -9.03
CA ILE A 347 4.48 21.42 -8.34
C ILE A 347 5.95 21.78 -8.07
N ARG A 348 6.68 22.33 -9.06
CA ARG A 348 8.06 22.81 -8.81
C ARG A 348 8.12 23.85 -7.70
N THR A 349 7.17 24.79 -7.69
CA THR A 349 7.09 25.84 -6.68
C THR A 349 6.96 25.24 -5.27
N ILE A 350 6.08 24.24 -5.10
CA ILE A 350 5.88 23.54 -3.83
C ILE A 350 7.17 22.84 -3.40
N ILE A 351 7.80 22.10 -4.31
CA ILE A 351 9.06 21.38 -4.02
C ILE A 351 10.16 22.35 -3.59
N THR A 352 10.29 23.49 -4.29
CA THR A 352 11.27 24.53 -3.94
C THR A 352 10.96 25.18 -2.59
N ALA A 353 9.68 25.41 -2.26
CA ALA A 353 9.29 26.03 -1.00
C ALA A 353 9.49 25.09 0.21
N LEU A 354 9.23 23.79 0.05
CA LEU A 354 9.44 22.79 1.10
C LEU A 354 10.92 22.39 1.26
N GLY A 355 11.70 22.45 0.18
CA GLY A 355 13.13 22.13 0.22
C GLY A 355 13.45 20.65 0.48
N THR A 356 12.45 19.76 0.48
CA THR A 356 12.60 18.33 0.78
C THR A 356 13.01 17.48 -0.43
N GLY A 357 12.95 18.02 -1.64
CA GLY A 357 13.07 17.22 -2.87
C GLY A 357 11.79 16.43 -3.18
N ILE A 358 11.89 15.42 -4.06
CA ILE A 358 10.79 14.47 -4.33
C ILE A 358 11.34 13.06 -4.57
N GLY A 359 10.66 12.06 -4.01
CA GLY A 359 11.11 10.67 -4.02
C GLY A 359 12.08 10.38 -2.87
N GLU A 360 13.03 9.45 -3.10
CA GLU A 360 14.22 9.25 -2.25
C GLU A 360 15.33 10.27 -2.54
#